data_AF-A0A1X7M0M4-F1
#
_entry.id   AF-A0A1X7M0M4-F1
#
_cell.length_a   1.000
_cell.length_b   1.000
_cell.length_c   1.000
_cell.angle_alpha   90.00
_cell.angle_beta   90.00
_cell.angle_gamma   90.00
#
_symmetry.space_group_name_H-M   'P 1'
#
loop_
_entity.id
_entity.type
_entity.pdbx_description
1 polymer ?
#
loop_
_entity_poly.entity_id
_entity_poly.type
_entity_poly.pdbx_seq_one_letter_code
_entity_poly.pdbx_strand_id
1 'polypeptide(L)'
;MPTEIIGTFEIYYKLITQHDNHGGDYQFGMDFKLSNRAGRPMCQLIYPATPVGNNHAGQWNIDNHQPPGNITSLYYRGSENGTIVDTPRELSHFGQGIKKTKFTVYAIDPDKTELLGNGVTFGYYINTSQNGEKTAFLEMKSHIVTNEEIVLIKQVCNFIKIIK
;
A
#
# COMPACT_ATOMS: atom_id res chain seq x y z
N MET A 1 -3.18 18.35 5.90
CA MET A 1 -3.36 17.05 5.21
C MET A 1 -4.14 16.15 6.15
N PRO A 2 -5.10 15.35 5.66
CA PRO A 2 -5.87 14.44 6.51
C PRO A 2 -4.97 13.41 7.23
N THR A 3 -5.41 12.98 8.41
CA THR A 3 -4.74 11.99 9.25
C THR A 3 -5.75 10.97 9.78
N GLU A 4 -5.43 9.68 9.70
CA GLU A 4 -6.19 8.60 10.33
C GLU A 4 -5.28 7.73 11.19
N ILE A 5 -5.80 7.22 12.32
CA ILE A 5 -5.04 6.44 13.31
C ILE A 5 -5.80 5.15 13.66
N ILE A 6 -5.13 4.01 13.54
CA ILE A 6 -5.64 2.70 13.96
C ILE A 6 -4.54 1.94 14.69
N GLY A 7 -4.76 1.64 15.97
CA GLY A 7 -3.76 0.97 16.80
C GLY A 7 -2.46 1.78 16.84
N THR A 8 -1.35 1.17 16.39
CA THR A 8 -0.06 1.86 16.28
C THR A 8 0.16 2.54 14.93
N PHE A 9 -0.71 2.32 13.96
CA PHE A 9 -0.58 2.86 12.62
C PHE A 9 -1.22 4.24 12.49
N GLU A 10 -0.54 5.14 11.80
CA GLU A 10 -0.97 6.51 11.56
C GLU A 10 -0.63 6.89 10.11
N ILE A 11 -1.64 7.27 9.33
CA ILE A 11 -1.44 7.67 7.93
C ILE A 11 -1.66 9.16 7.74
N TYR A 12 -0.76 9.80 7.02
CA TYR A 12 -0.93 11.11 6.42
C TYR A 12 -1.00 10.91 4.91
N TYR A 13 -1.95 11.57 4.25
CA TYR A 13 -2.07 11.42 2.80
C TYR A 13 -2.49 12.69 2.08
N LYS A 14 -2.23 12.72 0.77
CA LYS A 14 -2.70 13.70 -0.19
C LYS A 14 -3.17 12.98 -1.45
N LEU A 15 -4.44 13.16 -1.79
CA LEU A 15 -5.04 12.58 -2.98
C LEU A 15 -4.69 13.44 -4.20
N ILE A 16 -4.45 12.77 -5.33
CA ILE A 16 -4.03 13.42 -6.56
C ILE A 16 -4.94 12.95 -7.69
N THR A 17 -5.45 13.91 -8.44
CA THR A 17 -6.22 13.68 -9.66
C THR A 17 -5.79 14.70 -10.69
N GLN A 18 -5.48 14.23 -11.89
CA GLN A 18 -5.28 15.03 -13.08
C GLN A 18 -6.08 14.35 -14.21
N HIS A 19 -6.73 15.14 -15.04
CA HIS A 19 -7.42 14.65 -16.22
C HIS A 19 -7.34 15.71 -17.31
N ASP A 20 -7.15 15.28 -18.54
CA ASP A 20 -7.25 16.20 -19.68
C ASP A 20 -8.73 16.54 -19.91
N ASN A 21 -9.02 17.84 -20.03
CA ASN A 21 -10.38 18.39 -20.15
C ASN A 21 -11.19 17.88 -21.38
N HIS A 22 -10.63 16.99 -22.21
CA HIS A 22 -11.17 16.59 -23.52
C HIS A 22 -11.44 15.07 -23.61
N GLY A 23 -11.98 14.46 -22.55
CA GLY A 23 -12.32 13.03 -22.53
C GLY A 23 -11.10 12.10 -22.50
N GLY A 24 -9.96 12.63 -22.06
CA GLY A 24 -8.69 11.91 -21.99
C GLY A 24 -8.51 11.09 -20.71
N ASP A 25 -7.29 10.59 -20.54
CA ASP A 25 -6.94 9.69 -19.44
C ASP A 25 -6.98 10.38 -18.09
N TYR A 26 -7.46 9.67 -17.08
CA TYR A 26 -7.32 10.04 -15.68
C TYR A 26 -5.96 9.58 -15.18
N GLN A 27 -5.16 10.52 -14.69
CA GLN A 27 -4.09 10.22 -13.75
C GLN A 27 -4.59 10.40 -12.33
N PHE A 28 -4.49 9.35 -11.52
CA PHE A 28 -4.98 9.37 -10.15
C PHE A 28 -4.00 8.68 -9.22
N GLY A 29 -4.07 9.00 -7.93
CA GLY A 29 -3.14 8.43 -6.98
C GLY A 29 -3.20 9.08 -5.61
N MET A 30 -2.18 8.77 -4.82
CA MET A 30 -2.05 9.26 -3.46
C MET A 30 -0.57 9.40 -3.13
N ASP A 31 -0.20 10.51 -2.50
CA ASP A 31 1.01 10.57 -1.70
C ASP A 31 0.65 10.18 -0.29
N PHE A 32 1.38 9.28 0.33
CA PHE A 32 1.15 8.96 1.72
C PHE A 32 2.43 8.74 2.51
N LYS A 33 2.32 9.03 3.80
CA LYS A 33 3.26 8.65 4.85
C LYS A 33 2.51 7.85 5.90
N LEU A 34 2.77 6.56 5.96
CA LEU A 34 2.20 5.65 6.97
C LEU A 34 3.26 5.37 8.02
N SER A 35 3.00 5.71 9.27
CA SER A 35 3.91 5.49 10.40
C SER A 35 3.37 4.41 11.33
N ASN A 36 4.26 3.60 11.89
CA ASN A 36 4.04 2.73 13.01
C ASN A 36 4.69 3.37 14.25
N ARG A 37 3.86 3.85 15.17
CA ARG A 37 4.30 4.57 16.38
C ARG A 37 5.16 3.71 17.32
N ALA A 38 5.15 2.40 17.15
CA ALA A 38 6.07 1.50 17.86
C ALA A 38 7.47 1.42 17.23
N GLY A 39 7.72 2.14 16.13
CA GLY A 39 9.01 2.17 15.42
C GLY A 39 9.37 0.86 14.72
N ARG A 40 8.43 -0.08 14.59
CA ARG A 40 8.72 -1.40 14.00
C ARG A 40 8.76 -1.31 12.48
N PRO A 41 9.70 -2.04 11.82
CA PRO A 41 9.68 -2.26 10.38
C PRO A 41 8.31 -2.66 9.85
N MET A 42 8.02 -2.29 8.60
CA MET A 42 6.75 -2.60 7.97
C MET A 42 6.94 -3.23 6.60
N CYS A 43 5.93 -3.99 6.18
CA CYS A 43 5.81 -4.52 4.83
C CYS A 43 4.50 -4.05 4.20
N GLN A 44 4.48 -3.90 2.87
CA GLN A 44 3.30 -3.45 2.13
C GLN A 44 2.98 -4.34 0.94
N LEU A 45 1.76 -4.87 0.91
CA LEU A 45 1.16 -5.55 -0.23
C LEU A 45 0.32 -4.55 -1.03
N ILE A 46 0.43 -4.55 -2.35
CA ILE A 46 -0.34 -3.67 -3.24
C ILE A 46 -1.31 -4.47 -4.12
N TYR A 47 -2.50 -3.91 -4.27
CA TYR A 47 -3.52 -4.34 -5.23
C TYR A 47 -3.85 -3.13 -6.11
N PRO A 48 -3.08 -2.91 -7.20
CA PRO A 48 -3.25 -1.74 -8.03
C PRO A 48 -4.49 -1.89 -8.93
N ALA A 49 -5.17 -0.78 -9.23
CA ALA A 49 -6.34 -0.78 -10.11
C ALA A 49 -5.97 -0.94 -11.59
N THR A 50 -4.74 -0.56 -11.93
CA THR A 50 -4.14 -0.56 -13.26
C THR A 50 -2.70 -1.05 -13.16
N PRO A 51 -2.12 -1.65 -14.21
CA PRO A 51 -0.70 -1.97 -14.20
C PRO A 51 0.12 -0.68 -14.10
N VAL A 52 0.82 -0.46 -12.99
CA VAL A 52 1.70 0.70 -12.78
C VAL A 52 3.13 0.22 -12.71
N GLY A 53 3.95 0.53 -13.73
CA GLY A 53 5.33 0.06 -13.77
C GLY A 53 5.40 -1.47 -13.62
N ASN A 54 6.16 -1.94 -12.62
CA ASN A 54 6.29 -3.37 -12.30
C ASN A 54 5.33 -3.85 -11.19
N ASN A 55 4.39 -3.01 -10.73
CA ASN A 55 3.47 -3.39 -9.65
C ASN A 55 2.31 -4.20 -10.21
N HIS A 56 2.14 -5.42 -9.68
CA HIS A 56 0.99 -6.27 -9.96
C HIS A 56 0.15 -6.51 -8.71
N ALA A 57 -1.11 -6.91 -8.91
CA ALA A 57 -2.01 -7.21 -7.80
C ALA A 57 -1.51 -8.38 -6.96
N GLY A 58 -1.55 -8.22 -5.64
CA GLY A 58 -1.06 -9.22 -4.69
C GLY A 58 0.46 -9.33 -4.67
N GLN A 59 1.18 -8.31 -5.11
CA GLN A 59 2.64 -8.25 -4.98
C GLN A 59 3.05 -7.32 -3.85
N TRP A 60 4.21 -7.63 -3.27
CA TRP A 60 4.85 -6.77 -2.28
C TRP A 60 5.53 -5.61 -2.99
N ASN A 61 5.34 -4.40 -2.48
CA ASN A 61 6.05 -3.23 -3.00
C ASN A 61 7.51 -3.27 -2.48
N ILE A 62 8.37 -4.02 -3.16
CA ILE A 62 9.77 -4.30 -2.75
C ILE A 62 10.74 -3.32 -3.42
N ASP A 63 10.31 -2.57 -4.44
CA ASP A 63 11.21 -1.79 -5.29
C ASP A 63 11.37 -0.32 -4.85
N ASN A 64 12.60 0.06 -4.52
CA ASN A 64 13.29 1.21 -5.10
C ASN A 64 14.81 1.14 -4.81
N HIS A 65 15.43 0.07 -5.32
CA HIS A 65 16.84 -0.01 -5.78
C HIS A 65 18.00 0.04 -4.75
N GLN A 66 18.20 -1.03 -3.93
CA GLN A 66 19.43 -1.49 -3.18
C GLN A 66 19.15 -1.90 -1.71
N PRO A 67 19.92 -2.85 -1.14
CA PRO A 67 19.39 -3.89 -0.25
C PRO A 67 19.22 -3.45 1.22
N PRO A 68 18.10 -3.81 1.86
CA PRO A 68 18.01 -3.88 3.33
C PRO A 68 18.86 -5.04 3.86
N GLY A 69 19.58 -4.82 4.98
CA GLY A 69 20.22 -5.91 5.74
C GLY A 69 19.21 -6.92 6.27
N ASN A 70 19.66 -8.07 6.80
CA ASN A 70 18.84 -9.26 7.08
C ASN A 70 17.44 -9.02 7.71
N ILE A 71 16.45 -8.85 6.82
CA ILE A 71 15.01 -9.18 6.82
C ILE A 71 14.66 -9.40 5.33
N THR A 72 15.19 -10.47 4.72
CA THR A 72 15.61 -10.45 3.30
C THR A 72 14.57 -10.51 2.19
N SER A 73 13.24 -10.47 2.42
CA SER A 73 12.31 -10.26 1.29
C SER A 73 10.86 -9.81 1.63
N LEU A 74 10.62 -9.02 2.67
CA LEU A 74 9.31 -8.34 2.86
C LEU A 74 9.44 -6.88 3.25
N TYR A 75 10.65 -6.38 3.31
CA TYR A 75 10.94 -5.09 3.88
C TYR A 75 10.65 -3.96 2.89
N TYR A 76 9.82 -2.98 3.28
CA TYR A 76 9.64 -1.74 2.51
C TYR A 76 10.77 -0.76 2.85
N ARG A 77 11.60 -0.42 1.86
CA ARG A 77 12.69 0.57 1.99
C ARG A 77 12.10 1.94 2.35
N GLY A 78 12.55 2.54 3.45
CA GLY A 78 11.96 3.74 4.04
C GLY A 78 11.30 3.47 5.40
N SER A 79 10.91 2.21 5.67
CA SER A 79 10.30 1.79 6.93
C SER A 79 11.28 1.53 8.08
N GLU A 80 12.55 1.99 7.97
CA GLU A 80 13.63 1.67 8.92
C GLU A 80 13.30 2.17 10.32
N ASN A 81 12.49 3.22 10.41
CA ASN A 81 11.98 3.80 11.65
C ASN A 81 10.46 3.63 11.79
N GLY A 82 9.92 2.57 11.18
CA GLY A 82 8.49 2.30 11.12
C GLY A 82 7.72 3.34 10.32
N THR A 83 8.20 3.76 9.15
CA THR A 83 7.50 4.72 8.29
C THR A 83 7.55 4.34 6.82
N ILE A 84 6.42 4.13 6.14
CA ILE A 84 6.37 3.98 4.68
C ILE A 84 6.05 5.34 4.08
N VAL A 85 6.86 5.79 3.12
CA VAL A 85 6.57 6.97 2.29
C VAL A 85 6.51 6.51 0.84
N ASP A 86 5.37 6.72 0.19
CA ASP A 86 5.15 6.27 -1.18
C ASP A 86 4.27 7.26 -1.94
N THR A 87 4.40 7.26 -3.25
CA THR A 87 3.69 8.16 -4.17
C THR A 87 3.08 7.39 -5.35
N PRO A 88 2.25 6.37 -5.12
CA PRO A 88 1.64 5.59 -6.19
C PRO A 88 0.80 6.47 -7.12
N ARG A 89 0.89 6.20 -8.43
CA ARG A 89 0.17 6.87 -9.51
C ARG A 89 -0.35 5.85 -10.52
N GLU A 90 -1.55 6.09 -11.01
CA GLU A 90 -2.25 5.23 -11.95
C GLU A 90 -2.76 6.02 -13.13
N LEU A 91 -2.97 5.32 -14.24
CA LEU A 91 -3.54 5.87 -15.47
C LEU A 91 -4.71 5.01 -15.92
N SER A 92 -5.86 5.63 -16.16
CA SER A 92 -7.05 4.94 -16.69
C SER A 92 -7.75 5.81 -17.72
N HIS A 93 -8.15 5.22 -18.84
CA HIS A 93 -9.03 5.87 -19.81
C HIS A 93 -10.38 6.24 -19.19
N PHE A 94 -11.02 7.27 -19.75
CA PHE A 94 -12.41 7.63 -19.45
C PHE A 94 -13.36 6.46 -19.76
N GLY A 95 -14.44 6.35 -18.99
CA GLY A 95 -15.50 5.36 -19.22
C GLY A 95 -15.23 3.97 -18.64
N GLN A 96 -14.11 3.74 -17.96
CA GLN A 96 -13.74 2.42 -17.43
C GLN A 96 -14.29 2.09 -16.04
N GLY A 97 -15.23 2.88 -15.52
CA GLY A 97 -15.87 2.66 -14.23
C GLY A 97 -14.97 2.98 -13.05
N ILE A 98 -15.27 2.34 -11.92
CA ILE A 98 -14.59 2.57 -10.66
C ILE A 98 -13.26 1.81 -10.65
N LYS A 99 -12.17 2.54 -10.45
CA LYS A 99 -10.81 2.02 -10.26
C LYS A 99 -10.43 2.15 -8.79
N LYS A 100 -9.85 1.10 -8.20
CA LYS A 100 -9.50 1.02 -6.77
C LYS A 100 -8.10 0.45 -6.60
N THR A 101 -7.22 1.20 -5.96
CA THR A 101 -5.94 0.69 -5.46
C THR A 101 -6.01 0.51 -3.97
N LYS A 102 -5.58 -0.65 -3.50
CA LYS A 102 -5.54 -0.99 -2.08
C LYS A 102 -4.13 -1.36 -1.65
N PHE A 103 -3.82 -1.03 -0.41
CA PHE A 103 -2.62 -1.43 0.26
C PHE A 103 -2.98 -2.17 1.52
N THR A 104 -2.25 -3.25 1.80
CA THR A 104 -2.27 -3.93 3.08
C THR A 104 -0.89 -3.80 3.71
N VAL A 105 -0.83 -3.30 4.94
CA VAL A 105 0.44 -3.09 5.64
C VAL A 105 0.44 -3.83 6.98
N TYR A 106 1.54 -4.52 7.25
CA TYR A 106 1.78 -5.19 8.53
C TYR A 106 3.09 -4.72 9.14
N ALA A 107 3.20 -4.86 10.46
CA ALA A 107 4.44 -4.65 11.18
C ALA A 107 5.21 -5.96 11.32
N ILE A 108 6.54 -5.86 11.36
CA ILE A 108 7.46 -6.98 11.55
C ILE A 108 8.16 -6.81 12.90
N ASP A 109 8.26 -7.88 13.68
CA ASP A 109 9.16 -8.01 14.82
C ASP A 109 10.51 -8.54 14.28
N PRO A 110 11.54 -7.67 14.13
CA PRO A 110 12.81 -8.06 13.52
C PRO A 110 13.61 -9.01 14.40
N ASP A 111 13.49 -8.91 15.72
CA ASP A 111 14.24 -9.72 16.68
C ASP A 111 13.79 -11.18 16.65
N LYS A 112 12.48 -11.39 16.41
CA LYS A 112 11.88 -12.72 16.30
C LYS A 112 11.66 -13.19 14.87
N THR A 113 11.89 -12.32 13.89
CA THR A 113 11.59 -12.58 12.48
C THR A 113 10.11 -12.96 12.28
N GLU A 114 9.22 -12.22 12.93
CA GLU A 114 7.78 -12.47 12.97
C GLU A 114 6.98 -11.37 12.29
N LEU A 115 6.08 -11.73 11.37
CA LEU A 115 5.05 -10.84 10.87
C LEU A 115 3.90 -10.82 11.87
N LEU A 116 3.52 -9.64 12.31
CA LEU A 116 2.33 -9.45 13.14
C LEU A 116 1.10 -9.54 12.22
N GLY A 117 0.25 -10.53 12.46
CA GLY A 117 -0.92 -10.81 11.63
C GLY A 117 -2.04 -9.77 11.77
N ASN A 118 -1.86 -8.76 12.61
CA ASN A 118 -2.73 -7.59 12.69
C ASN A 118 -2.03 -6.39 12.04
N GLY A 119 -2.67 -5.88 10.99
CA GLY A 119 -2.19 -4.76 10.20
C GLY A 119 -3.31 -3.79 9.85
N VAL A 120 -3.12 -3.04 8.78
CA VAL A 120 -4.07 -2.05 8.28
C VAL A 120 -4.23 -2.16 6.77
N THR A 121 -5.45 -1.90 6.31
CA THR A 121 -5.75 -1.67 4.89
C THR A 121 -6.13 -0.21 4.68
N PHE A 122 -5.78 0.33 3.53
CA PHE A 122 -6.16 1.67 3.07
C PHE A 122 -5.99 1.75 1.56
N GLY A 123 -6.36 2.87 0.94
CA GLY A 123 -6.08 3.06 -0.48
C GLY A 123 -6.73 4.28 -1.05
N TYR A 124 -6.99 4.23 -2.35
CA TYR A 124 -7.69 5.29 -3.05
C TYR A 124 -8.50 4.73 -4.21
N TYR A 125 -9.49 5.49 -4.64
CA TYR A 125 -10.32 5.13 -5.79
C TYR A 125 -10.74 6.36 -6.58
N ILE A 126 -11.14 6.13 -7.82
CA ILE A 126 -11.77 7.13 -8.69
C ILE A 126 -12.86 6.46 -9.53
N ASN A 127 -13.92 7.20 -9.86
CA ASN A 127 -14.89 6.77 -10.86
C ASN A 127 -14.57 7.42 -12.21
N THR A 128 -14.03 6.65 -13.15
CA THR A 128 -13.63 7.17 -14.47
C THR A 128 -14.79 7.29 -15.45
N SER A 129 -16.00 6.84 -15.09
CA SER A 129 -17.20 6.94 -15.95
C SER A 129 -17.93 8.28 -15.87
N GLN A 130 -17.46 9.21 -15.03
CA GLN A 130 -18.06 10.51 -14.81
C GLN A 130 -17.02 11.59 -15.09
N ASN A 131 -17.45 12.74 -15.64
CA ASN A 131 -16.55 13.86 -15.93
C ASN A 131 -16.30 14.69 -14.66
N GLY A 132 -15.02 15.03 -14.43
CA GLY A 132 -14.63 15.91 -13.32
C GLY A 132 -14.54 15.21 -11.96
N GLU A 133 -14.59 13.87 -11.93
CA GLU A 133 -14.43 13.09 -10.71
C GLU A 133 -13.05 13.31 -10.09
N LYS A 134 -13.04 13.20 -8.75
CA LYS A 134 -11.83 13.34 -7.95
C LYS A 134 -11.50 12.02 -7.30
N THR A 135 -10.22 11.76 -7.15
CA THR A 135 -9.71 10.65 -6.38
C THR A 135 -10.16 10.82 -4.94
N ALA A 136 -10.69 9.75 -4.38
CA ALA A 136 -11.18 9.66 -3.02
C ALA A 136 -10.35 8.64 -2.24
N PHE A 137 -10.21 8.85 -0.94
CA PHE A 137 -9.53 7.92 -0.05
C PHE A 137 -10.40 6.68 0.17
N LEU A 138 -9.82 5.50 0.06
CA LEU A 138 -10.39 4.29 0.65
C LEU A 138 -9.95 4.27 2.10
N GLU A 139 -10.94 4.36 2.99
CA GLU A 139 -10.81 4.31 4.45
C GLU A 139 -9.67 3.43 4.97
N MET A 140 -9.04 3.87 6.05
CA MET A 140 -8.10 3.04 6.79
C MET A 140 -8.86 2.11 7.73
N LYS A 141 -8.54 0.81 7.73
CA LYS A 141 -9.19 -0.19 8.60
C LYS A 141 -8.19 -1.19 9.16
N SER A 142 -8.43 -1.67 10.37
CA SER A 142 -7.74 -2.85 10.91
C SER A 142 -7.94 -4.04 9.98
N HIS A 143 -6.90 -4.83 9.78
CA HIS A 143 -6.93 -6.00 8.92
C HIS A 143 -6.18 -7.17 9.53
N ILE A 144 -6.77 -8.35 9.46
CA ILE A 144 -6.14 -9.59 9.89
C ILE A 144 -5.60 -10.29 8.66
N VAL A 145 -4.34 -10.72 8.71
CA VAL A 145 -3.68 -11.43 7.63
C VAL A 145 -4.48 -12.67 7.21
N THR A 146 -4.80 -12.74 5.93
CA THR A 146 -5.57 -13.82 5.32
C THR A 146 -4.68 -15.00 4.95
N ASN A 147 -5.28 -16.16 4.69
CA ASN A 147 -4.52 -17.33 4.25
C ASN A 147 -3.85 -17.11 2.88
N GLU A 148 -4.48 -16.34 1.98
CA GLU A 148 -3.90 -15.99 0.68
C GLU A 148 -2.65 -15.12 0.85
N GLU A 149 -2.73 -14.09 1.69
CA GLU A 149 -1.59 -13.24 2.02
C GLU A 149 -0.47 -14.04 2.70
N ILE A 150 -0.80 -14.99 3.58
CA ILE A 150 0.17 -15.91 4.18
C ILE A 150 0.93 -16.71 3.12
N VAL A 151 0.25 -17.23 2.10
CA VAL A 151 0.89 -17.99 1.02
C VAL A 151 1.86 -17.10 0.25
N LEU A 152 1.43 -15.88 -0.11
CA LEU A 152 2.27 -14.89 -0.80
C LEU A 152 3.51 -14.53 0.05
N ILE A 153 3.32 -14.31 1.35
CA ILE A 153 4.40 -14.03 2.30
C ILE A 153 5.42 -15.17 2.32
N LYS A 154 4.96 -16.42 2.44
CA LYS A 154 5.84 -17.58 2.54
C LYS A 154 6.57 -17.91 1.23
N GLN A 155 6.02 -17.55 0.08
CA GLN A 155 6.70 -17.70 -1.21
C GLN A 155 7.92 -16.79 -1.31
N VAL A 156 7.81 -15.59 -0.75
CA VAL A 156 8.85 -14.57 -0.82
C VAL A 156 9.83 -14.72 0.35
N CYS A 157 9.33 -14.79 1.59
CA CYS A 157 10.05 -14.95 2.86
C CYS A 157 9.65 -16.25 3.57
N ASN A 158 10.18 -17.40 3.16
CA ASN A 158 9.83 -18.69 3.79
C ASN A 158 10.27 -18.82 5.26
N PHE A 159 11.18 -17.96 5.71
CA PHE A 159 11.76 -17.95 7.05
C PHE A 159 10.96 -17.12 8.07
N ILE A 160 10.03 -16.26 7.61
CA ILE A 160 9.21 -15.43 8.50
C ILE A 160 8.08 -16.27 9.11
N LYS A 161 7.96 -16.20 10.44
CA LYS A 161 6.81 -16.75 11.17
C LYS A 161 5.68 -15.73 11.20
N ILE A 162 4.43 -16.19 11.10
CA ILE A 162 3.25 -15.33 11.08
C ILE A 162 2.42 -15.61 12.32
N ILE A 163 2.20 -14.58 13.15
CA ILE A 163 1.38 -14.67 14.36
C ILE A 163 -0.01 -14.13 14.04
N LYS A 164 -1.05 -14.95 14.15
CA LYS A 164 -2.45 -14.49 14.07
C LYS A 164 -2.93 -13.97 15.41
#